data_AF-A0A942GFZ4-F1
#
_entry.id   AF-A0A942GFZ4-F1
#
_cell.length_a   1.000
_cell.length_b   1.000
_cell.length_c   1.000
_cell.angle_alpha   90.00
_cell.angle_beta   90.00
_cell.angle_gamma   90.00
#
_symmetry.space_group_name_H-M   'P 1'
#
loop_
_entity.id
_entity.type
_entity.pdbx_description
1 polymer ?
#
loop_
_entity_poly.entity_id
_entity_poly.type
_entity_poly.pdbx_seq_one_letter_code
_entity_poly.pdbx_strand_id
1 'polypeptide(L)'
;MQYGSLPVELRENGKFCHWKYEKRQGQMKPAKVPYQVSGRCCQLKYEKTFTDYAAALEVVNRYKSLGVGIFKDFSAIDIDHCINEDGTLSPLSKAIVDLFDGCYMEKSPSGKGLRILFKASGLKYNPAKYYINNTSIGVEVYVCGATKKFVTVTDNVYRDGGILPVISFPPEPRRAYAP
;
A
#
# COMPACT_ATOMS: atom_id res chain seq x y z
N MET A 1 12.37 0.92 -15.53
CA MET A 1 11.10 1.27 -14.88
C MET A 1 11.15 2.75 -14.62
N GLN A 2 10.18 3.50 -15.13
CA GLN A 2 10.00 4.90 -14.76
C GLN A 2 8.84 4.91 -13.76
N TYR A 3 9.05 5.54 -12.60
CA TYR A 3 8.04 5.72 -11.55
C TYR A 3 7.49 7.16 -11.61
N GLY A 4 7.38 7.70 -12.83
CA GLY A 4 7.11 9.12 -13.07
C GLY A 4 5.65 9.48 -12.86
N SER A 5 4.76 8.49 -12.89
CA SER A 5 3.32 8.65 -12.73
C SER A 5 2.91 8.72 -11.26
N LEU A 6 3.84 8.47 -10.34
CA LEU A 6 3.57 8.58 -8.91
C LEU A 6 3.16 10.02 -8.55
N PRO A 7 2.15 10.19 -7.66
CA PRO A 7 1.71 11.49 -7.22
C PRO A 7 2.86 12.33 -6.65
N VAL A 8 2.86 13.63 -6.92
CA VAL A 8 3.89 14.58 -6.43
C VAL A 8 4.11 14.43 -4.93
N GLU A 9 3.02 14.41 -4.16
CA GLU A 9 3.05 14.24 -2.70
C GLU A 9 3.81 12.96 -2.27
N LEU A 10 3.61 11.85 -2.99
CA LEU A 10 4.31 10.60 -2.68
C LEU A 10 5.80 10.69 -3.04
N ARG A 11 6.14 11.33 -4.16
CA ARG A 11 7.53 11.52 -4.59
C ARG A 11 8.31 12.43 -3.65
N GLU A 12 7.69 13.50 -3.15
CA GLU A 12 8.33 14.49 -2.29
C GLU A 12 8.43 14.03 -0.83
N ASN A 13 7.36 13.43 -0.30
CA ASN A 13 7.27 13.16 1.15
C ASN A 13 7.33 11.68 1.52
N GLY A 14 7.22 10.78 0.53
CA GLY A 14 7.31 9.34 0.74
C GLY A 14 8.66 8.89 1.30
N LYS A 15 8.65 7.69 1.91
CA LYS A 15 9.84 7.05 2.47
C LYS A 15 10.02 5.70 1.81
N PHE A 16 10.94 5.65 0.86
CA PHE A 16 11.07 4.57 -0.09
C PHE A 16 12.11 3.53 0.33
N CYS A 17 11.91 2.33 -0.18
CA CYS A 17 12.86 1.23 -0.11
C CYS A 17 12.79 0.41 -1.39
N HIS A 18 13.77 -0.46 -1.60
CA HIS A 18 13.61 -1.59 -2.51
C HIS A 18 13.01 -2.76 -1.77
N TRP A 19 12.61 -3.81 -2.47
CA TRP A 19 12.23 -5.05 -1.83
C TRP A 19 12.59 -6.26 -2.67
N LYS A 20 12.74 -7.42 -2.01
CA LYS A 20 13.03 -8.70 -2.65
C LYS A 20 12.12 -9.78 -2.10
N TYR A 21 11.91 -10.83 -2.89
CA TYR A 21 11.28 -12.05 -2.39
C TYR A 21 12.30 -12.87 -1.60
N GLU A 22 11.96 -13.22 -0.37
CA GLU A 22 12.74 -14.14 0.44
C GLU A 22 11.87 -15.28 0.94
N LYS A 23 12.41 -16.50 0.83
CA LYS A 23 11.79 -17.66 1.45
C LYS A 23 12.03 -17.60 2.96
N ARG A 24 10.97 -17.83 3.73
CA ARG A 24 11.06 -17.97 5.19
C ARG A 24 10.63 -19.38 5.55
N GLN A 25 11.34 -19.99 6.50
CA GLN A 25 11.01 -21.32 6.97
C GLN A 25 9.56 -21.35 7.49
N GLY A 26 8.77 -22.32 7.02
CA GLY A 26 7.36 -22.47 7.39
C GLY A 26 6.38 -21.57 6.62
N GLN A 27 6.83 -20.74 5.66
CA GLN A 27 5.93 -19.95 4.81
C GLN A 27 5.79 -20.57 3.41
N MET A 28 4.55 -20.77 2.97
CA MET A 28 4.23 -21.30 1.63
C MET A 28 4.59 -20.33 0.50
N LYS A 29 4.50 -19.02 0.75
CA LYS A 29 4.81 -17.97 -0.22
C LYS A 29 6.03 -17.18 0.27
N PRO A 30 6.91 -16.72 -0.64
CA PRO A 30 8.03 -15.87 -0.26
C PRO A 30 7.52 -14.52 0.27
N ALA A 31 8.17 -14.02 1.32
CA ALA A 31 7.89 -12.71 1.88
C ALA A 31 8.55 -11.63 1.03
N LYS A 32 7.88 -10.49 0.86
CA LYS A 32 8.48 -9.28 0.30
C LYS A 32 9.24 -8.56 1.42
N VAL A 33 10.57 -8.56 1.37
CA VAL A 33 11.44 -7.98 2.41
C VAL A 33 12.01 -6.65 1.91
N PRO A 34 11.88 -5.56 2.68
CA PRO A 34 12.36 -4.24 2.27
C PRO A 34 13.86 -4.08 2.51
N TYR A 35 14.53 -3.39 1.59
CA TYR A 35 15.97 -3.15 1.55
C TYR A 35 16.28 -1.67 1.33
N GLN A 36 17.30 -1.20 2.03
CA GLN A 36 17.90 0.11 1.86
C GLN A 36 18.66 0.17 0.52
N VAL A 37 18.94 1.37 0.02
CA VAL A 37 19.82 1.56 -1.15
C VAL A 37 21.22 0.99 -0.93
N SER A 38 21.66 0.92 0.33
CA SER A 38 22.94 0.31 0.74
C SER A 38 22.94 -1.23 0.67
N GLY A 39 21.80 -1.87 0.38
CA GLY A 39 21.65 -3.32 0.36
C GLY A 39 21.42 -3.99 1.73
N ARG A 40 21.32 -3.23 2.83
CA ARG A 40 20.90 -3.75 4.15
C ARG A 40 19.37 -3.86 4.21
N CYS A 41 18.82 -4.69 5.08
CA CYS A 41 17.37 -4.71 5.31
C CYS A 41 16.89 -3.39 5.94
N CYS A 42 15.73 -2.90 5.51
CA CYS A 42 15.06 -1.81 6.21
C CYS A 42 14.49 -2.31 7.54
N GLN A 43 14.49 -1.44 8.55
CA GLN A 43 13.79 -1.70 9.79
C GLN A 43 12.46 -0.95 9.75
N LEU A 44 11.34 -1.69 9.65
CA LEU A 44 9.99 -1.12 9.47
C LEU A 44 9.56 -0.14 10.58
N LYS A 45 10.21 -0.20 11.75
CA LYS A 45 9.99 0.72 12.87
C LYS A 45 10.73 2.05 12.75
N TYR A 46 11.71 2.16 11.85
CA TYR A 46 12.63 3.30 11.79
C TYR A 46 12.63 3.91 10.40
N GLU A 47 11.95 5.05 10.28
CA GLU A 47 11.88 5.87 9.05
C GLU A 47 13.27 6.12 8.46
N LYS A 48 14.29 6.38 9.29
CA LYS A 48 15.68 6.62 8.86
C LYS A 48 16.35 5.46 8.10
N THR A 49 15.74 4.28 8.08
CA THR A 49 16.22 3.15 7.27
C THR A 49 15.61 3.14 5.88
N PHE A 50 14.63 3.99 5.61
CA PHE A 50 14.10 4.27 4.28
C PHE A 50 14.79 5.52 3.73
N THR A 51 14.59 5.79 2.45
CA THR A 51 15.23 6.90 1.74
C THR A 51 14.19 7.76 1.01
N ASP A 52 14.61 8.87 0.41
CA ASP A 52 13.75 9.64 -0.50
C ASP A 52 13.58 8.97 -1.87
N TYR A 53 12.67 9.52 -2.69
CA TYR A 53 12.35 9.01 -4.01
C TYR A 53 13.55 9.03 -4.97
N ALA A 54 14.33 10.12 -4.98
CA ALA A 54 15.44 10.30 -5.91
C ALA A 54 16.52 9.22 -5.69
N ALA A 55 16.98 9.06 -4.44
CA ALA A 55 17.97 8.06 -4.07
C ALA A 55 17.48 6.62 -4.30
N ALA A 56 16.18 6.34 -4.08
CA ALA A 56 15.62 5.04 -4.43
C ALA A 56 15.65 4.80 -5.95
N LEU A 57 15.34 5.81 -6.76
CA LEU A 57 15.33 5.68 -8.21
C LEU A 57 16.72 5.46 -8.82
N GLU A 58 17.78 6.03 -8.23
CA GLU A 58 19.16 5.81 -8.69
C GLU A 58 19.53 4.32 -8.79
N VAL A 59 19.03 3.50 -7.86
CA VAL A 59 19.33 2.07 -7.81
C VAL A 59 18.15 1.18 -8.21
N VAL A 60 17.02 1.74 -8.65
CA VAL A 60 15.82 0.96 -9.01
C VAL A 60 16.07 0.01 -10.17
N ASN A 61 16.97 0.35 -11.10
CA ASN A 61 17.34 -0.53 -12.20
C ASN A 61 18.11 -1.77 -11.74
N ARG A 62 18.76 -1.73 -10.56
CA ARG A 62 19.44 -2.86 -9.95
C ARG A 62 18.46 -3.81 -9.26
N TYR A 63 17.49 -3.26 -8.52
CA TYR A 63 16.57 -4.07 -7.71
C TYR A 63 15.25 -4.41 -8.40
N LYS A 64 14.89 -3.67 -9.47
CA LYS A 64 13.65 -3.81 -10.24
C LYS A 64 12.39 -3.79 -9.36
N SER A 65 12.44 -3.06 -8.26
CA SER A 65 11.37 -3.00 -7.28
C SER A 65 11.43 -1.68 -6.52
N LEU A 66 10.26 -1.20 -6.11
CA LEU A 66 10.11 -0.07 -5.23
C LEU A 66 9.03 -0.38 -4.19
N GLY A 67 9.18 0.16 -3.00
CA GLY A 67 8.18 0.13 -1.95
C GLY A 67 8.23 1.43 -1.17
N VAL A 68 7.16 1.70 -0.44
CA VAL A 68 7.05 2.87 0.44
C VAL A 68 6.64 2.42 1.83
N GLY A 69 7.36 2.89 2.84
CA GLY A 69 7.05 2.68 4.24
C GLY A 69 5.85 3.53 4.66
N ILE A 70 5.01 2.98 5.53
CA ILE A 70 3.85 3.66 6.09
C ILE A 70 4.30 4.45 7.32
N PHE A 71 4.61 5.73 7.10
CA PHE A 71 5.11 6.66 8.11
C PHE A 71 4.39 8.02 8.01
N LYS A 72 4.47 8.80 9.10
CA LYS A 72 3.89 10.14 9.26
C LYS A 72 2.38 10.20 9.00
N ASP A 73 1.98 10.60 7.81
CA ASP A 73 0.58 10.75 7.43
C ASP A 73 0.16 9.72 6.39
N PHE A 74 1.11 9.06 5.72
CA PHE A 74 0.82 8.10 4.67
C PHE A 74 0.17 6.85 5.24
N SER A 75 -0.86 6.38 4.57
CA SER A 75 -1.58 5.14 4.86
C SER A 75 -1.89 4.42 3.55
N ALA A 76 -2.18 3.13 3.64
CA ALA A 76 -2.49 2.31 2.47
C ALA A 76 -3.62 1.32 2.74
N ILE A 77 -4.37 1.00 1.70
CA ILE A 77 -5.20 -0.21 1.65
C ILE A 77 -4.60 -1.13 0.60
N ASP A 78 -4.36 -2.40 0.96
CA ASP A 78 -4.03 -3.47 0.01
C ASP A 78 -5.26 -4.37 -0.13
N ILE A 79 -5.77 -4.49 -1.36
CA ILE A 79 -6.91 -5.34 -1.69
C ILE A 79 -6.40 -6.47 -2.58
N ASP A 80 -6.33 -7.67 -2.01
CA ASP A 80 -5.84 -8.86 -2.67
C ASP A 80 -6.91 -9.49 -3.56
N HIS A 81 -6.53 -9.89 -4.79
CA HIS A 81 -7.38 -10.59 -5.75
C HIS A 81 -8.71 -9.88 -6.07
N CYS A 82 -8.73 -8.55 -6.02
CA CYS A 82 -9.94 -7.77 -6.29
C CYS A 82 -10.28 -7.59 -7.76
N ILE A 83 -9.33 -7.85 -8.66
CA ILE A 83 -9.53 -7.76 -10.10
C ILE A 83 -9.81 -9.17 -10.64
N ASN A 84 -11.02 -9.36 -11.16
CA ASN A 84 -11.47 -10.59 -11.81
C ASN A 84 -10.76 -10.80 -13.17
N GLU A 85 -10.90 -11.99 -13.73
CA GLU A 85 -10.29 -12.34 -15.03
C GLU A 85 -10.82 -11.48 -16.18
N ASP A 86 -12.07 -11.03 -16.09
CA ASP A 86 -12.71 -10.10 -17.04
C ASP A 86 -12.35 -8.62 -16.78
N GLY A 87 -11.51 -8.34 -15.77
CA GLY A 87 -11.09 -7.00 -15.37
C GLY A 87 -12.05 -6.27 -14.43
N THR A 88 -13.19 -6.88 -14.09
CA THR A 88 -14.18 -6.28 -13.17
C THR A 88 -13.75 -6.38 -11.71
N LEU A 89 -14.37 -5.56 -10.85
CA LEU A 89 -14.19 -5.61 -9.40
C LEU A 89 -15.38 -6.31 -8.73
N SER A 90 -15.13 -7.05 -7.65
CA SER A 90 -16.21 -7.53 -6.77
C SER A 90 -16.95 -6.35 -6.13
N PRO A 91 -18.23 -6.51 -5.71
CA PRO A 91 -19.00 -5.41 -5.09
C PRO A 91 -18.29 -4.75 -3.90
N LEU A 92 -17.64 -5.55 -3.05
CA LEU A 92 -16.84 -5.03 -1.92
C LEU A 92 -15.65 -4.19 -2.40
N SER A 93 -14.89 -4.71 -3.37
CA SER A 93 -13.72 -4.02 -3.92
C SER A 93 -14.12 -2.72 -4.61
N LYS A 94 -15.24 -2.74 -5.35
CA LYS A 94 -15.81 -1.56 -5.98
C LYS A 94 -16.22 -0.52 -4.94
N ALA A 95 -16.91 -0.92 -3.86
CA ALA A 95 -17.30 0.00 -2.79
C ALA A 95 -16.09 0.66 -2.12
N ILE A 96 -15.00 -0.09 -1.90
CA ILE A 96 -13.75 0.47 -1.37
C ILE A 96 -13.12 1.44 -2.38
N VAL A 97 -13.03 1.07 -3.65
CA VAL A 97 -12.48 1.95 -4.70
C VAL A 97 -13.31 3.23 -4.85
N ASP A 98 -14.64 3.15 -4.82
CA ASP A 98 -15.52 4.32 -4.93
C ASP A 98 -15.40 5.24 -3.71
N LEU A 99 -15.19 4.68 -2.53
CA LEU A 99 -15.02 5.44 -1.29
C LEU A 99 -13.73 6.29 -1.28
N PHE A 100 -12.68 5.79 -1.92
CA PHE A 100 -11.39 6.48 -2.01
C PHE A 100 -11.22 7.21 -3.35
N ASP A 101 -12.33 7.69 -3.92
CA ASP A 101 -12.29 8.43 -5.17
C ASP A 101 -11.33 9.63 -5.11
N GLY A 102 -10.64 9.88 -6.22
CA GLY A 102 -9.56 10.87 -6.31
C GLY A 102 -8.23 10.47 -5.63
N CYS A 103 -8.18 9.40 -4.83
CA CYS A 103 -6.91 8.87 -4.33
C CYS A 103 -6.19 8.08 -5.42
N TYR A 104 -4.85 8.10 -5.37
CA TYR A 104 -4.01 7.29 -6.23
C TYR A 104 -4.20 5.79 -5.97
N MET A 105 -4.40 5.03 -7.04
CA MET A 105 -4.54 3.59 -7.00
C MET A 105 -3.69 2.90 -8.06
N GLU A 106 -2.99 1.85 -7.66
CA GLU A 106 -2.16 1.06 -8.58
C GLU A 106 -2.41 -0.43 -8.44
N LYS A 107 -2.16 -1.16 -9.53
CA LYS A 107 -2.19 -2.62 -9.52
C LYS A 107 -1.00 -3.16 -8.74
N SER A 108 -1.24 -4.25 -8.04
CA SER A 108 -0.19 -4.94 -7.29
C SER A 108 0.84 -5.61 -8.21
N PRO A 109 2.01 -6.06 -7.70
CA PRO A 109 2.98 -6.77 -8.53
C PRO A 109 2.43 -7.99 -9.27
N SER A 110 1.36 -8.63 -8.76
CA SER A 110 0.69 -9.74 -9.45
C SER A 110 -0.31 -9.29 -10.52
N GLY A 111 -0.67 -8.00 -10.56
CA GLY A 111 -1.70 -7.44 -11.43
C GLY A 111 -3.13 -7.74 -11.01
N LYS A 112 -3.35 -8.57 -9.98
CA LYS A 112 -4.67 -9.05 -9.54
C LYS A 112 -5.26 -8.30 -8.34
N GLY A 113 -4.44 -7.49 -7.66
CA GLY A 113 -4.87 -6.69 -6.51
C GLY A 113 -4.68 -5.21 -6.76
N LEU A 114 -5.23 -4.38 -5.87
CA LEU A 114 -5.11 -2.93 -5.90
C LEU A 114 -4.48 -2.41 -4.61
N ARG A 115 -3.68 -1.35 -4.74
CA ARG A 115 -3.19 -0.55 -3.63
C ARG A 115 -3.72 0.85 -3.74
N ILE A 116 -4.28 1.34 -2.65
CA ILE A 116 -4.80 2.70 -2.52
C ILE A 116 -3.90 3.43 -1.51
N LEU A 117 -3.29 4.55 -1.92
CA LEU A 117 -2.44 5.36 -1.04
C LEU A 117 -3.13 6.69 -0.71
N PHE A 118 -3.12 7.06 0.57
CA PHE A 118 -3.83 8.24 1.08
C PHE A 118 -3.15 8.79 2.34
N LYS A 119 -3.61 9.95 2.82
CA LYS A 119 -3.21 10.53 4.10
C LYS A 119 -4.27 10.26 5.18
N ALA A 120 -3.85 9.92 6.39
CA ALA A 120 -4.75 9.68 7.53
C ALA A 120 -4.30 10.43 8.80
N SER A 121 -3.88 11.68 8.64
CA SER A 121 -3.44 12.54 9.74
C SER A 121 -4.53 12.69 10.80
N GLY A 122 -4.23 12.36 12.05
CA GLY A 122 -5.15 12.58 13.17
C GLY A 122 -6.37 11.65 13.22
N LEU A 123 -6.46 10.67 12.33
CA LEU A 123 -7.54 9.69 12.38
C LEU A 123 -7.36 8.81 13.63
N LYS A 124 -8.28 8.93 14.60
CA LYS A 124 -8.33 8.05 15.78
C LYS A 124 -8.73 6.65 15.33
N TYR A 125 -7.74 5.88 14.94
CA TYR A 125 -7.91 4.52 14.48
C TYR A 125 -8.05 3.58 15.66
N ASN A 126 -9.19 2.89 15.76
CA ASN A 126 -9.35 1.78 16.70
C ASN A 126 -9.05 0.46 15.96
N PRO A 127 -7.90 -0.17 16.20
CA PRO A 127 -7.50 -1.41 15.54
C PRO A 127 -8.43 -2.60 15.82
N ALA A 128 -9.20 -2.54 16.91
CA ALA A 128 -10.20 -3.55 17.24
C ALA A 128 -11.55 -3.34 16.53
N LYS A 129 -11.80 -2.12 16.02
CA LYS A 129 -13.07 -1.72 15.37
C LYS A 129 -12.96 -1.69 13.85
N TYR A 130 -11.83 -1.24 13.33
CA TYR A 130 -11.54 -1.23 11.90
C TYR A 130 -10.57 -2.37 11.64
N TYR A 131 -11.10 -3.47 11.12
CA TYR A 131 -10.42 -4.75 10.93
C TYR A 131 -9.09 -4.60 10.17
N ILE A 132 -7.95 -4.55 10.88
CA ILE A 132 -6.60 -4.40 10.30
C ILE A 132 -6.27 -5.53 9.30
N ASN A 133 -6.88 -6.70 9.45
CA ASN A 133 -6.42 -7.87 8.74
C ASN A 133 -7.54 -8.89 8.54
N ASN A 134 -8.54 -8.55 7.72
CA ASN A 134 -9.49 -9.56 7.31
C ASN A 134 -8.97 -10.26 6.04
N THR A 135 -7.92 -11.07 6.22
CA THR A 135 -7.39 -11.92 5.15
C THR A 135 -8.45 -12.80 4.53
N SER A 136 -9.51 -13.16 5.27
CA SER A 136 -10.61 -13.97 4.75
C SER A 136 -11.43 -13.27 3.66
N ILE A 137 -11.42 -11.93 3.61
CA ILE A 137 -12.06 -11.13 2.55
C ILE A 137 -11.03 -10.41 1.66
N GLY A 138 -9.73 -10.64 1.85
CA GLY A 138 -8.66 -10.08 1.02
C GLY A 138 -8.43 -8.57 1.18
N VAL A 139 -8.80 -7.95 2.31
CA VAL A 139 -8.57 -6.51 2.55
C VAL A 139 -7.66 -6.32 3.75
N GLU A 140 -6.55 -5.61 3.54
CA GLU A 140 -5.60 -5.19 4.58
C GLU A 140 -5.51 -3.66 4.64
N VAL A 141 -5.66 -3.09 5.83
CA VAL A 141 -5.60 -1.63 6.04
C VAL A 141 -4.37 -1.28 6.88
N TYR A 142 -3.53 -0.42 6.33
CA TYR A 142 -2.28 0.04 6.93
C TYR A 142 -2.37 1.52 7.25
N VAL A 143 -2.77 1.84 8.49
CA VAL A 143 -2.88 3.23 8.96
C VAL A 143 -1.60 3.66 9.67
N CYS A 144 -1.11 4.87 9.36
CA CYS A 144 0.04 5.42 10.07
C CYS A 144 -0.20 5.49 11.59
N GLY A 145 0.87 5.32 12.37
CA GLY A 145 0.83 5.31 13.83
C GLY A 145 0.29 4.01 14.43
N ALA A 146 -0.49 3.24 13.66
CA ALA A 146 -1.04 1.94 14.06
C ALA A 146 -0.35 0.75 13.38
N THR A 147 0.52 0.97 12.39
CA THR A 147 1.21 -0.10 11.65
C THR A 147 2.73 0.11 11.57
N LYS A 148 3.44 -0.98 11.32
CA LYS A 148 4.89 -1.03 11.06
C LYS A 148 5.10 -1.79 9.75
N LYS A 149 4.54 -1.28 8.67
CA LYS A 149 4.47 -1.95 7.37
C LYS A 149 4.97 -1.03 6.27
N PHE A 150 5.31 -1.64 5.15
CA PHE A 150 5.52 -0.96 3.88
C PHE A 150 4.58 -1.59 2.87
N VAL A 151 4.29 -0.88 1.79
CA VAL A 151 3.60 -1.43 0.63
C VAL A 151 4.51 -1.36 -0.59
N THR A 152 4.33 -2.29 -1.52
CA THR A 152 5.08 -2.26 -2.79
C THR A 152 4.50 -1.16 -3.68
N VAL A 153 5.37 -0.50 -4.44
CA VAL A 153 5.02 0.52 -5.43
C VAL A 153 5.35 -0.02 -6.83
N THR A 154 4.39 0.08 -7.75
CA THR A 154 4.50 -0.50 -9.10
C THR A 154 4.48 0.52 -10.23
N ASP A 155 3.91 1.72 -10.00
CA ASP A 155 3.58 2.69 -11.08
C ASP A 155 2.65 2.11 -12.16
N ASN A 156 2.01 0.96 -11.89
CA ASN A 156 1.00 0.37 -12.78
C ASN A 156 -0.36 0.95 -12.42
N VAL A 157 -0.57 2.21 -12.82
CA VAL A 157 -1.73 3.01 -12.43
C VAL A 157 -3.03 2.32 -12.84
N TYR A 158 -3.91 2.11 -11.87
CA TYR A 158 -5.28 1.67 -12.10
C TYR A 158 -6.22 2.88 -12.18
N ARG A 159 -6.03 3.85 -11.26
CA ARG A 159 -6.73 5.13 -11.24
C ARG A 159 -5.73 6.20 -10.83
N ASP A 160 -5.58 7.20 -11.68
CA ASP A 160 -4.76 8.38 -11.37
C ASP A 160 -5.45 9.21 -10.27
N GLY A 161 -4.66 9.93 -9.48
CA GLY A 161 -5.15 10.67 -8.33
C GLY A 161 -4.05 11.20 -7.43
N GLY A 162 -4.46 11.87 -6.35
CA GLY A 162 -3.57 12.42 -5.34
C GLY A 162 -3.36 11.48 -4.16
N ILE A 163 -2.50 11.90 -3.22
CA ILE A 163 -2.48 11.31 -1.87
C ILE A 163 -3.37 12.20 -0.99
N LEU A 164 -4.67 11.91 -0.98
CA LEU A 164 -5.67 12.78 -0.36
C LEU A 164 -5.86 12.45 1.14
N PRO A 165 -6.20 13.44 1.98
CA PRO A 165 -6.56 13.20 3.37
C PRO A 165 -7.90 12.46 3.48
N VAL A 166 -7.96 11.46 4.35
CA VAL A 166 -9.17 10.71 4.69
C VAL A 166 -9.48 10.94 6.17
N ILE A 167 -10.67 11.47 6.44
CA ILE A 167 -11.11 11.89 7.77
C ILE A 167 -11.96 10.84 8.49
N SER A 168 -12.45 9.84 7.77
CA SER A 168 -13.23 8.73 8.31
C SER A 168 -13.18 7.51 7.41
N PHE A 169 -13.08 6.32 8.00
CA PHE A 169 -13.43 5.08 7.31
C PHE A 169 -14.96 4.88 7.39
N PRO A 170 -15.58 4.19 6.41
CA PRO A 170 -17.01 3.91 6.43
C PRO A 170 -17.37 3.12 7.69
N PRO A 171 -18.61 3.25 8.17
CA PRO A 171 -19.14 2.39 9.22
C PRO A 171 -19.08 0.92 8.78
N GLU A 172 -18.96 0.00 9.76
CA GLU A 172 -18.69 -1.42 9.51
C GLU A 172 -19.57 -2.05 8.41
N PRO A 173 -19.01 -3.00 7.61
CA PRO A 173 -19.78 -3.78 6.65
C PRO A 173 -20.95 -4.59 7.25
N ARG A 174 -21.00 -4.77 8.59
CA ARG A 174 -21.99 -5.63 9.25
C ARG A 174 -23.44 -5.14 9.19
N ARG A 175 -23.74 -3.94 8.67
CA ARG A 175 -25.14 -3.46 8.54
C ARG A 175 -25.58 -3.05 7.13
N ALA A 176 -24.68 -2.90 6.17
CA ALA A 176 -25.04 -2.34 4.86
C ALA A 176 -25.12 -3.37 3.72
N TYR A 177 -24.64 -4.60 3.91
CA TYR A 177 -24.51 -5.59 2.82
C TYR A 177 -24.91 -7.02 3.21
N ALA A 178 -25.66 -7.20 4.31
CA ALA A 178 -26.40 -8.45 4.52
C ALA A 178 -27.71 -8.37 3.72
N PRO A 179 -28.09 -9.40 2.94
CA PRO A 179 -29.40 -9.46 2.29
C PRO A 179 -30.54 -9.46 3.31
#